data_AF-A0A0T6A7N1-F1
#
_entry.id   AF-A0A0T6A7N1-F1
#
_cell.length_a   1.000
_cell.length_b   1.000
_cell.length_c   1.000
_cell.angle_alpha   90.00
_cell.angle_beta   90.00
_cell.angle_gamma   90.00
#
_symmetry.space_group_name_H-M   'P 1'
#
loop_
_entity.id
_entity.type
_entity.pdbx_description
1 polymer ?
#
loop_
_entity_poly.entity_id
_entity_poly.type
_entity_poly.pdbx_seq_one_letter_code
_entity_poly.pdbx_strand_id
1 'polypeptide(L)'
;MAYYLVQARPRQERLRELEKLLAERAFDGLRPFGQALSAGLAGARVGAEGLALWEEEDYCSPPLAMERAAVLDSYFDDIQVEAVMPGEGWSRIQEMPRLFPALALRGFSTED
;
A
#
# COMPACT_ATOMS: atom_id res chain seq x y z
N MET A 1 -15.10 8.50 4.89
CA MET A 1 -13.80 7.85 4.69
C MET A 1 -14.09 6.41 4.38
N ALA A 2 -13.67 5.95 3.21
CA ALA A 2 -13.80 4.55 2.83
C ALA A 2 -12.46 3.85 3.06
N TYR A 3 -12.51 2.56 3.39
CA TYR A 3 -11.32 1.74 3.52
C TYR A 3 -11.46 0.57 2.56
N TYR A 4 -10.36 0.24 1.91
CA TYR A 4 -10.31 -0.85 0.95
C TYR A 4 -9.17 -1.79 1.28
N LEU A 5 -9.46 -3.09 1.36
CA LEU A 5 -8.42 -4.10 1.18
C LEU A 5 -8.07 -4.13 -0.31
N VAL A 6 -6.85 -3.70 -0.61
CA VAL A 6 -6.31 -3.63 -1.96
C VAL A 6 -5.52 -4.90 -2.24
N GLN A 7 -5.74 -5.47 -3.42
CA GLN A 7 -4.93 -6.55 -3.97
C GLN A 7 -4.39 -6.12 -5.31
N ALA A 8 -3.08 -6.28 -5.53
CA ALA A 8 -2.47 -5.89 -6.79
C ALA A 8 -1.28 -6.79 -7.17
N ARG A 9 -1.02 -6.92 -8.47
CA ARG A 9 0.14 -7.63 -9.00
C ARG A 9 1.35 -6.70 -9.03
N PRO A 10 2.42 -6.94 -8.28
CA PRO A 10 3.57 -6.05 -8.30
C PRO A 10 4.39 -6.21 -9.58
N ARG A 11 4.84 -5.08 -10.14
CA ARG A 11 5.87 -5.03 -11.18
C ARG A 11 7.23 -5.28 -10.54
N GLN A 12 7.70 -6.52 -10.62
CA GLN A 12 8.87 -7.00 -9.88
C GLN A 12 10.13 -6.16 -10.14
N GLU A 13 10.31 -5.68 -11.36
CA GLU A 13 11.42 -4.82 -11.77
C GLU A 13 11.38 -3.41 -11.14
N ARG A 14 10.21 -2.98 -10.63
CA ARG A 14 10.00 -1.67 -10.00
C ARG A 14 10.00 -1.70 -8.47
N LEU A 15 9.87 -2.88 -7.85
CA LEU A 15 9.75 -2.99 -6.39
C LEU A 15 10.97 -2.44 -5.63
N ARG A 16 12.18 -2.60 -6.16
CA ARG A 16 13.39 -2.03 -5.54
C ARG A 16 13.39 -0.50 -5.55
N GLU A 17 12.89 0.10 -6.62
CA GLU A 17 12.72 1.55 -6.73
C GLU A 17 11.67 2.04 -5.73
N LEU A 18 10.53 1.34 -5.65
CA LEU A 18 9.46 1.66 -4.70
C LEU A 18 9.93 1.58 -3.25
N GLU A 19 10.61 0.50 -2.85
CA GLU A 19 11.16 0.34 -1.50
C GLU A 19 12.07 1.51 -1.12
N LYS A 20 12.93 1.96 -2.06
CA LYS A 20 13.82 3.10 -1.85
C LYS A 20 13.03 4.40 -1.66
N LEU A 21 12.05 4.68 -2.51
CA LEU A 21 11.23 5.89 -2.42
C LEU A 21 10.44 5.94 -1.12
N LEU A 22 9.89 4.81 -0.67
CA LEU A 22 9.22 4.70 0.63
C LEU A 22 10.19 4.94 1.78
N ALA A 23 11.40 4.36 1.74
CA ALA A 23 12.43 4.61 2.74
C ALA A 23 12.85 6.09 2.82
N GLU A 24 12.79 6.81 1.70
CA GLU A 24 13.10 8.24 1.60
C GLU A 24 11.88 9.13 1.88
N ARG A 25 10.72 8.55 2.23
CA ARG A 25 9.45 9.27 2.48
C ARG A 25 9.02 10.15 1.30
N ALA A 26 9.29 9.69 0.07
CA ALA A 26 9.13 10.49 -1.14
C ALA A 26 7.67 10.89 -1.45
N PHE A 27 6.69 10.15 -0.93
CA PHE A 27 5.27 10.38 -1.21
C PHE A 27 4.55 11.19 -0.13
N ASP A 28 5.14 11.40 1.04
CA ASP A 28 4.48 12.05 2.18
C ASP A 28 4.01 13.50 1.88
N GLY A 29 4.65 14.15 0.92
CA GLY A 29 4.27 15.50 0.46
C GLY A 29 3.08 15.53 -0.51
N LEU A 30 2.65 14.38 -1.03
CA LEU A 30 1.48 14.28 -1.90
C LEU A 30 0.21 14.46 -1.06
N ARG A 31 -0.70 15.34 -1.50
CA ARG A 31 -1.95 15.62 -0.79
C ARG A 31 -3.17 15.22 -1.62
N PRO A 32 -4.25 14.71 -1.00
CA PRO A 32 -4.41 14.47 0.44
C PRO A 32 -3.86 13.12 0.95
N PHE A 33 -3.41 12.25 0.05
CA PHE A 33 -3.24 10.81 0.32
C PHE A 33 -1.82 10.34 0.67
N GLY A 34 -0.79 11.18 0.51
CA GLY A 34 0.60 10.73 0.49
C GLY A 34 1.04 9.99 1.75
N GLN A 35 0.61 10.44 2.92
CA GLN A 35 0.94 9.78 4.19
C GLN A 35 0.23 8.43 4.34
N ALA A 36 -1.07 8.37 4.03
CA ALA A 36 -1.84 7.13 4.06
C ALA A 36 -1.26 6.09 3.08
N LEU A 37 -0.98 6.53 1.84
CA LEU A 37 -0.35 5.71 0.81
C LEU A 37 1.03 5.18 1.25
N SER A 38 1.89 6.05 1.78
CA SER A 38 3.21 5.63 2.30
C SER A 38 3.08 4.57 3.39
N ALA A 39 2.16 4.76 4.33
CA ALA A 39 1.91 3.82 5.42
C ALA A 39 1.33 2.49 4.89
N GLY A 40 0.36 2.54 3.98
CA GLY A 40 -0.24 1.38 3.34
C GLY A 40 0.80 0.53 2.59
N LEU A 41 1.61 1.16 1.75
CA LEU A 41 2.64 0.45 0.97
C LEU A 41 3.80 -0.07 1.82
N ALA A 42 4.25 0.69 2.83
CA ALA A 42 5.26 0.20 3.78
C ALA A 42 4.72 -0.96 4.65
N GLY A 43 3.41 -0.95 4.90
CA GLY A 43 2.66 -2.02 5.57
C GLY A 43 2.27 -3.19 4.66
N ALA A 44 2.48 -3.11 3.34
CA ALA A 44 1.96 -4.11 2.43
C ALA A 44 2.52 -5.52 2.73
N ARG A 45 1.68 -6.52 2.47
CA ARG A 45 1.97 -7.94 2.66
C ARG A 45 2.04 -8.66 1.32
N VAL A 46 2.72 -9.80 1.30
CA VAL A 46 2.77 -10.71 0.16
C VAL A 46 1.77 -11.83 0.38
N GLY A 47 0.72 -11.85 -0.43
CA GLY A 47 -0.29 -12.90 -0.47
C GLY A 47 0.10 -14.07 -1.38
N ALA A 48 -0.89 -14.88 -1.72
CA ALA A 48 -0.72 -15.98 -2.68
C ALA A 48 -0.20 -15.45 -4.03
N GLU A 49 0.61 -16.26 -4.71
CA GLU A 49 1.16 -15.96 -6.04
C GLU A 49 1.97 -14.65 -6.12
N GLY A 50 2.44 -14.12 -4.99
CA GLY A 50 3.24 -12.90 -4.94
C GLY A 50 2.43 -11.60 -5.07
N LEU A 51 1.10 -11.66 -4.90
CA LEU A 51 0.25 -10.47 -4.90
C LEU A 51 0.55 -9.57 -3.69
N ALA A 52 0.57 -8.27 -3.91
CA ALA A 52 0.62 -7.28 -2.83
C ALA A 52 -0.77 -7.06 -2.24
N LEU A 53 -0.83 -7.04 -0.91
CA LEU A 53 -2.05 -6.81 -0.13
C LEU A 53 -1.82 -5.69 0.88
N TRP A 54 -2.71 -4.71 0.94
CA TRP A 54 -2.68 -3.66 1.96
C TRP A 54 -4.08 -3.07 2.17
N GLU A 55 -4.33 -2.47 3.32
CA GLU A 55 -5.52 -1.64 3.50
C GLU A 55 -5.17 -0.19 3.15
N GLU A 56 -6.04 0.47 2.39
CA GLU A 56 -5.87 1.86 1.97
C GLU A 56 -7.06 2.70 2.41
N GLU A 57 -6.76 3.87 2.98
CA GLU A 57 -7.73 4.89 3.31
C GLU A 57 -7.99 5.77 2.09
N ASP A 58 -9.25 5.94 1.71
CA ASP A 58 -9.59 6.62 0.47
C ASP A 58 -10.73 7.65 0.64
N TYR A 59 -10.59 8.73 -0.12
CA TYR A 59 -11.47 9.88 -0.18
C TYR A 59 -12.04 10.10 -1.59
N CYS A 60 -11.66 9.27 -2.56
CA CYS A 60 -12.02 9.42 -3.97
C CYS A 60 -13.30 8.67 -4.35
N SER A 61 -13.87 9.06 -5.50
CA SER A 61 -14.82 8.27 -6.27
C SER A 61 -14.53 8.49 -7.76
N PRO A 62 -14.08 7.48 -8.52
CA PRO A 62 -13.90 6.06 -8.15
C PRO A 62 -12.76 5.84 -7.15
N PRO A 63 -12.72 4.68 -6.46
CA PRO A 63 -11.73 4.45 -5.41
C PRO A 63 -10.28 4.52 -5.90
N LEU A 64 -9.41 5.09 -5.08
CA LEU A 64 -7.96 5.23 -5.28
C LEU A 64 -7.56 6.05 -6.52
N ALA A 65 -8.44 6.89 -7.05
CA ALA A 65 -8.20 7.57 -8.32
C ALA A 65 -6.92 8.44 -8.30
N MET A 66 -6.64 9.11 -7.18
CA MET A 66 -5.48 10.01 -7.07
C MET A 66 -4.19 9.23 -6.85
N GLU A 67 -4.24 8.21 -6.00
CA GLU A 67 -3.16 7.29 -5.65
C GLU A 67 -2.72 6.50 -6.89
N ARG A 68 -3.68 6.01 -7.69
CA ARG A 68 -3.44 5.34 -8.97
C ARG A 68 -2.71 6.21 -9.96
N ALA A 69 -3.25 7.41 -10.21
CA ALA A 69 -2.69 8.34 -11.17
C ALA A 69 -1.29 8.83 -10.77
N ALA A 70 -1.02 8.98 -9.48
CA ALA A 70 0.25 9.52 -8.99
C ALA A 70 1.33 8.44 -8.78
N VAL A 71 0.94 7.26 -8.30
CA VAL A 71 1.89 6.24 -7.82
C VAL A 71 1.50 4.83 -8.24
N LEU A 72 0.32 4.32 -7.85
CA LEU A 72 0.05 2.87 -7.85
C LEU A 72 0.16 2.25 -9.26
N ASP A 73 -0.35 2.90 -10.30
CA ASP A 73 -0.33 2.33 -11.67
C ASP A 73 1.09 2.25 -12.27
N SER A 74 2.09 2.91 -11.66
CA SER A 74 3.50 2.78 -12.05
C SER A 74 4.17 1.51 -11.49
N TYR A 75 3.65 0.98 -10.38
CA TYR A 75 4.28 -0.10 -9.61
C TYR A 75 3.45 -1.38 -9.57
N PHE A 76 2.15 -1.30 -9.84
CA PHE A 76 1.22 -2.40 -9.72
C PHE A 76 0.30 -2.51 -10.94
N ASP A 77 -0.01 -3.74 -11.30
CA ASP A 77 -1.02 -4.11 -12.28
C ASP A 77 -2.20 -4.79 -11.59
N ASP A 78 -3.31 -4.96 -12.31
CA ASP A 78 -4.47 -5.72 -11.87
C ASP A 78 -5.06 -5.28 -10.50
N ILE A 79 -4.90 -4.00 -10.12
CA ILE A 79 -5.34 -3.50 -8.80
C ILE A 79 -6.86 -3.70 -8.65
N GLN A 80 -7.24 -4.51 -7.66
CA GLN A 80 -8.60 -4.75 -7.19
C GLN A 80 -8.80 -4.16 -5.79
N VAL A 81 -10.03 -3.79 -5.47
CA VAL A 81 -10.39 -3.25 -4.16
C VAL A 81 -11.62 -3.95 -3.60
N GLU A 82 -11.58 -4.29 -2.32
CA GLU A 82 -12.72 -4.78 -1.53
C GLU A 82 -12.99 -3.78 -0.41
N ALA A 83 -14.22 -3.27 -0.29
CA ALA A 83 -14.56 -2.37 0.81
C ALA A 83 -14.54 -3.13 2.14
N VAL A 84 -13.87 -2.56 3.14
CA VAL A 84 -13.71 -3.15 4.48
C VAL A 84 -13.96 -2.10 5.56
N MET A 85 -14.17 -2.55 6.80
CA MET A 85 -14.13 -1.66 7.95
C MET A 85 -12.69 -1.21 8.23
N PRO A 86 -12.48 -0.04 8.87
CA PRO A 86 -11.14 0.41 9.24
C PRO A 86 -10.41 -0.65 10.08
N GLY A 87 -9.19 -1.01 9.68
CA GLY A 87 -8.34 -2.03 10.34
C GLY A 87 -8.72 -3.49 10.07
N GLU A 88 -9.84 -3.75 9.39
CA GLU A 88 -10.26 -5.11 9.07
C GLU A 88 -9.36 -5.73 8.01
N GLY A 89 -8.97 -4.97 6.98
CA GLY A 89 -8.03 -5.42 5.95
C GLY A 89 -6.69 -5.79 6.58
N TRP A 90 -6.17 -4.94 7.47
CA TRP A 90 -4.95 -5.24 8.23
C TRP A 90 -5.06 -6.51 9.06
N SER A 91 -6.17 -6.69 9.80
CA SER A 91 -6.38 -7.89 10.62
C SER A 91 -6.40 -9.18 9.79
N ARG A 92 -6.93 -9.13 8.56
CA ARG A 92 -6.96 -10.29 7.65
C ARG A 92 -5.57 -10.69 7.14
N ILE A 93 -4.65 -9.74 7.00
CA ILE A 93 -3.33 -9.97 6.38
C ILE A 93 -2.16 -9.92 7.37
N GLN A 94 -2.41 -9.68 8.66
CA GLN A 94 -1.35 -9.42 9.65
C GLN A 94 -0.28 -10.53 9.74
N GLU A 95 -0.68 -11.79 9.60
CA GLU A 95 0.18 -12.99 9.67
C GLU A 95 1.00 -13.23 8.38
N MET A 96 0.70 -12.48 7.31
CA MET A 96 1.40 -12.61 6.04
C MET A 96 2.77 -11.91 6.09
N PRO A 97 3.77 -12.39 5.33
CA PRO A 97 5.07 -11.74 5.25
C PRO A 97 4.96 -10.35 4.62
N ARG A 98 5.80 -9.41 5.06
CA ARG A 98 5.85 -8.06 4.48
C ARG A 98 6.41 -8.07 3.07
N LEU A 99 5.86 -7.22 2.21
CA LEU A 99 6.36 -6.97 0.86
C LEU A 99 7.74 -6.31 0.88
N PHE A 100 7.98 -5.42 1.86
CA PHE A 100 9.25 -4.74 2.07
C PHE A 100 9.80 -5.01 3.50
N PRO A 101 10.42 -6.17 3.75
CA PRO A 101 10.93 -6.51 5.08
C PRO A 101 11.94 -5.50 5.64
N ALA A 102 12.72 -4.85 4.76
CA ALA A 102 13.72 -3.88 5.15
C ALA A 102 13.13 -2.58 5.75
N LEU A 103 11.90 -2.21 5.39
CA LEU A 103 11.24 -1.00 5.92
C LEU A 103 10.80 -1.19 7.38
N ALA A 104 10.35 -2.40 7.75
CA ALA A 104 9.96 -2.72 9.12
C ALA A 104 11.13 -2.61 10.12
N LEU A 105 12.34 -2.97 9.68
CA LEU A 105 13.56 -2.87 10.50
C LEU A 105 14.00 -1.42 10.74
N ARG A 106 13.48 -0.46 9.96
CA ARG A 106 13.85 0.97 10.03
C ARG A 106 12.89 1.83 10.85
N GLY A 107 11.92 1.22 11.55
CA GLY A 107 11.00 1.94 12.43
C GLY A 107 9.80 2.57 11.72
N PHE A 108 9.40 2.08 10.55
CA PHE A 108 8.05 2.31 10.03
C PHE A 108 7.07 1.49 10.88
N SER A 109 6.68 2.03 12.03
CA SER A 109 5.56 1.51 12.81
C SER A 109 4.27 1.88 12.10
N THR A 110 3.46 0.86 11.78
CA THR A 110 2.10 1.00 11.25
C THR A 110 1.07 1.14 12.39
N GLU A 111 1.51 1.58 13.56
CA GLU A 111 0.71 1.71 14.77
C GLU A 111 0.82 3.14 15.27
N ASP A 112 -0.18 3.96 14.96
CA ASP A 112 -0.65 5.09 15.77
C ASP A 112 -2.18 5.15 15.65
#